data_AF-A0A661QD08-F1
#
_entry.id   AF-A0A661QD08-F1
#
_cell.length_a   1.000
_cell.length_b   1.000
_cell.length_c   1.000
_cell.angle_alpha   90.00
_cell.angle_beta   90.00
_cell.angle_gamma   90.00
#
_symmetry.space_group_name_H-M   'P 1'
#
loop_
_entity.id
_entity.type
_entity.pdbx_description
1 polymer ?
#
loop_
_entity_poly.entity_id
_entity_poly.type
_entity_poly.pdbx_seq_one_letter_code
_entity_poly.pdbx_strand_id
1 'polypeptide(L)'
;SLRLQEMAVTEAWMLSLKKGIALGLTIEEAHDMVNSACKATADNRSSMLQDRIKNRPTEIDYINGAVTEMGKKLGVATPVNEALTLLVRLNSRLGWKDPAI
;
A
#
# COMPACT_ATOMS: atom_id res chain seq x y z
N SER A 1 11.55 8.14 -2.37
CA SER A 1 10.80 9.40 -2.27
C SER A 1 9.64 9.17 -1.31
N LEU A 2 9.63 9.84 -0.14
CA LEU A 2 8.56 9.70 0.86
C LEU A 2 7.19 10.11 0.32
N ARG A 3 7.16 11.00 -0.68
CA ARG A 3 5.94 11.54 -1.28
C ARG A 3 4.95 10.47 -1.76
N LEU A 4 5.41 9.37 -2.36
CA LEU A 4 4.51 8.33 -2.86
C LEU A 4 3.81 7.58 -1.71
N GLN A 5 4.56 7.30 -0.64
CA GLN A 5 4.03 6.67 0.57
C GLN A 5 3.02 7.59 1.24
N GLU A 6 3.36 8.88 1.41
CA GLU A 6 2.47 9.88 1.97
C GLU A 6 1.15 10.00 1.21
N MET A 7 1.20 10.01 -0.13
CA MET A 7 -0.01 10.03 -0.96
C MET A 7 -0.85 8.75 -0.78
N ALA A 8 -0.22 7.58 -0.70
CA ALA A 8 -0.94 6.33 -0.46
C ALA A 8 -1.64 6.31 0.92
N VAL A 9 -0.97 6.85 1.95
CA VAL A 9 -1.53 7.00 3.30
C VAL A 9 -2.68 8.00 3.29
N THR A 10 -2.52 9.13 2.61
CA THR A 10 -3.56 10.17 2.47
C THR A 10 -4.83 9.59 1.85
N GLU A 11 -4.72 8.76 0.81
CA GLU A 11 -5.90 8.11 0.21
C GLU A 11 -6.66 7.22 1.20
N ALA A 12 -5.94 6.38 1.95
CA ALA A 12 -6.56 5.54 2.98
C ALA A 12 -7.19 6.38 4.11
N TRP A 13 -6.55 7.49 4.47
CA TRP A 13 -7.08 8.47 5.42
C TRP A 13 -8.38 9.11 4.95
N MET A 14 -8.47 9.51 3.68
CA MET A 14 -9.70 10.09 3.14
C MET A 14 -10.88 9.11 3.22
N LEU A 15 -10.63 7.80 3.10
CA LEU A 15 -11.66 6.78 3.29
C LEU A 15 -12.11 6.64 4.74
N SER A 16 -11.19 6.75 5.72
CA SER A 16 -11.56 6.68 7.13
C SER A 16 -12.48 7.85 7.50
N LEU A 17 -12.16 9.06 7.03
CA LEU A 17 -13.02 10.23 7.18
C LEU A 17 -14.38 10.02 6.52
N LYS A 18 -14.42 9.53 5.28
CA LYS A 18 -15.67 9.27 4.55
C LYS A 18 -16.55 8.22 5.23
N LYS A 19 -15.96 7.26 5.95
CA LYS A 19 -16.68 6.26 6.74
C LYS A 19 -17.04 6.71 8.16
N GLY A 20 -16.58 7.88 8.60
CA GLY A 20 -16.76 8.33 9.98
C GLY A 20 -15.98 7.48 10.99
N ILE A 21 -14.85 6.87 10.58
CA ILE A 21 -13.98 6.10 11.47
C ILE A 21 -12.93 7.05 12.05
N ALA A 22 -13.01 7.29 13.35
CA ALA A 22 -11.99 8.04 14.08
C ALA A 22 -10.76 7.16 14.31
N LEU A 23 -9.62 7.55 13.73
CA LEU A 23 -8.36 6.81 13.88
C LEU A 23 -7.58 7.21 15.15
N GLY A 24 -8.00 8.27 15.84
CA GLY A 24 -7.31 8.76 17.04
C GLY A 24 -5.92 9.34 16.77
N LEU A 25 -5.67 9.77 15.53
CA LEU A 25 -4.43 10.35 15.04
C LEU A 25 -4.74 11.65 14.28
N THR A 26 -3.73 12.47 13.99
CA THR A 26 -3.76 13.42 12.86
C THR A 26 -3.22 12.76 11.59
N ILE A 27 -3.37 13.43 10.44
CA ILE A 27 -2.79 12.93 9.19
C ILE A 27 -1.26 12.95 9.26
N GLU A 28 -0.67 13.97 9.90
CA GLU A 28 0.78 14.07 10.12
C GLU A 28 1.29 12.91 10.97
N GLU A 29 0.59 12.58 12.07
CA GLU A 29 0.92 11.42 12.91
C GLU A 29 0.79 10.09 12.15
N ALA A 30 -0.23 9.96 11.28
CA ALA A 30 -0.36 8.78 10.43
C ALA A 30 0.80 8.66 9.43
N HIS A 31 1.25 9.76 8.84
CA HIS A 31 2.42 9.79 7.96
C HIS A 31 3.69 9.40 8.72
N ASP A 32 3.91 9.98 9.90
CA ASP A 32 5.06 9.70 10.75
C ASP A 32 5.08 8.26 11.26
N MET A 33 3.92 7.70 11.61
CA MET A 33 3.78 6.31 12.01
C MET A 33 4.25 5.37 10.88
N VAL A 34 3.77 5.57 9.65
CA VAL A 34 4.15 4.73 8.51
C VAL A 34 5.63 4.92 8.15
N ASN A 35 6.12 6.16 8.18
CA ASN A 35 7.54 6.46 7.93
C ASN A 35 8.46 5.80 8.97
N SER A 36 8.06 5.85 10.24
CA SER A 36 8.80 5.20 11.33
C SER A 36 8.81 3.68 11.17
N ALA A 37 7.68 3.08 10.80
CA ALA A 37 7.62 1.65 10.51
C ALA A 37 8.53 1.26 9.34
N CYS A 38 8.53 2.04 8.24
CA CYS A 38 9.41 1.80 7.09
C CYS A 38 10.89 1.90 7.48
N LYS A 39 11.28 2.88 8.32
CA LYS A 39 12.65 3.02 8.82
C LYS A 39 13.06 1.87 9.73
N ALA A 40 12.20 1.51 10.69
CA ALA A 40 12.47 0.43 11.65
C ALA A 40 12.57 -0.96 10.98
N THR A 41 11.97 -1.11 9.80
CA THR A 41 11.97 -2.36 9.04
C THR A 41 12.72 -2.27 7.71
N ALA A 42 13.61 -1.27 7.56
CA ALA A 42 14.31 -1.01 6.30
C ALA A 42 15.14 -2.21 5.79
N ASP A 43 15.74 -2.97 6.71
CA ASP A 43 16.52 -4.18 6.39
C ASP A 43 15.64 -5.44 6.24
N ASN A 44 14.35 -5.35 6.60
CA ASN A 44 13.44 -6.49 6.51
C ASN A 44 12.91 -6.64 5.09
N ARG A 45 12.85 -7.90 4.61
CA ARG A 45 12.09 -8.23 3.42
C ARG A 45 10.61 -8.33 3.78
N SER A 46 9.78 -7.46 3.20
CA SER A 46 8.32 -7.50 3.41
C SER A 46 7.74 -8.86 2.99
N SER A 47 6.62 -9.26 3.60
CA SER A 47 5.95 -10.53 3.29
C SER A 47 5.62 -10.65 1.80
N MET A 48 5.04 -9.61 1.19
CA MET A 48 4.76 -9.59 -0.25
C MET A 48 6.01 -9.74 -1.12
N LEU A 49 7.16 -9.18 -0.72
CA LEU A 49 8.42 -9.40 -1.43
C LEU A 49 8.88 -10.85 -1.30
N GLN A 50 8.73 -11.46 -0.12
CA GLN A 50 9.05 -12.87 0.09
C GLN A 50 8.13 -13.80 -0.70
N ASP A 51 6.84 -13.49 -0.78
CA ASP A 51 5.89 -14.22 -1.63
C ASP A 51 6.32 -14.15 -3.09
N ARG A 52 6.78 -12.97 -3.54
CA ARG A 52 7.30 -12.82 -4.89
C ARG A 52 8.53 -13.69 -5.15
N ILE A 53 9.50 -13.67 -4.23
CA ILE A 53 10.71 -14.52 -4.29
C ILE A 53 10.35 -16.00 -4.38
N LYS A 54 9.31 -16.42 -3.67
CA LYS A 54 8.84 -17.82 -3.61
C LYS A 54 7.80 -18.15 -4.69
N ASN A 55 7.54 -17.25 -5.64
CA ASN A 55 6.49 -17.38 -6.67
C ASN A 55 5.10 -17.72 -6.10
N ARG A 56 4.76 -17.12 -4.96
CA ARG A 56 3.44 -17.24 -4.32
C ARG A 56 2.56 -16.02 -4.66
N PRO A 57 1.23 -16.18 -4.60
CA PRO A 57 0.32 -15.04 -4.63
C PRO A 57 0.66 -14.05 -3.52
N THR A 58 0.60 -12.74 -3.82
CA THR A 58 0.80 -11.68 -2.82
C THR A 58 -0.54 -11.23 -2.24
N GLU A 59 -0.49 -10.56 -1.08
CA GLU A 59 -1.68 -10.00 -0.42
C GLU A 59 -2.10 -8.62 -0.98
N ILE A 60 -1.56 -8.19 -2.13
CA ILE A 60 -1.75 -6.83 -2.66
C ILE A 60 -3.23 -6.45 -2.84
N ASP A 61 -4.06 -7.44 -3.18
CA ASP A 61 -5.49 -7.26 -3.40
C ASP A 61 -6.26 -7.00 -2.10
N TYR A 62 -5.77 -7.53 -0.99
CA TYR A 62 -6.37 -7.37 0.34
C TYR A 62 -5.84 -6.12 1.08
N ILE A 63 -4.71 -5.56 0.65
CA ILE A 63 -4.13 -4.35 1.24
C ILE A 63 -4.50 -3.13 0.38
N ASN A 64 -3.75 -2.83 -0.68
CA ASN A 64 -4.01 -1.66 -1.54
C ASN A 64 -5.24 -1.87 -2.43
N GLY A 65 -5.52 -3.11 -2.82
CA GLY A 65 -6.73 -3.44 -3.58
C GLY A 65 -8.00 -3.17 -2.78
N ALA A 66 -8.00 -3.45 -1.48
CA ALA A 66 -9.12 -3.17 -0.59
C ALA A 66 -9.36 -1.66 -0.42
N VAL A 67 -8.28 -0.85 -0.33
CA VAL A 67 -8.38 0.63 -0.35
C VAL A 67 -9.03 1.09 -1.66
N THR A 68 -8.59 0.56 -2.79
CA THR A 68 -9.13 0.90 -4.11
C THR A 68 -10.60 0.53 -4.26
N GLU A 69 -10.98 -0.68 -3.85
CA GLU A 69 -12.37 -1.14 -3.88
C GLU A 69 -13.26 -0.27 -2.98
N MET A 70 -12.77 0.08 -1.80
CA MET A 70 -13.49 0.94 -0.87
C MET A 70 -13.65 2.37 -1.41
N GLY A 71 -12.61 2.93 -2.04
CA GLY A 71 -12.69 4.22 -2.73
C GLY A 71 -13.78 4.23 -3.80
N LYS A 72 -13.84 3.19 -4.63
CA LYS A 72 -14.90 3.02 -5.65
C LYS A 72 -16.30 2.99 -5.04
N LYS A 73 -16.50 2.24 -3.95
CA LYS A 73 -17.80 2.16 -3.25
C LYS A 73 -18.23 3.48 -2.61
N LEU A 74 -17.28 4.29 -2.15
CA LEU A 74 -17.54 5.54 -1.43
C LEU A 74 -17.47 6.80 -2.31
N GLY A 75 -17.11 6.66 -3.60
CA GLY A 75 -16.90 7.78 -4.51
C GLY A 75 -15.67 8.63 -4.14
N VAL A 76 -14.63 8.00 -3.60
CA VAL A 76 -13.35 8.65 -3.24
C VAL A 76 -12.25 8.12 -4.15
N ALA A 77 -11.52 9.02 -4.79
CA ALA A 77 -10.41 8.65 -5.67
C ALA A 77 -9.22 8.13 -4.85
N THR A 78 -8.68 6.98 -5.27
CA THR A 78 -7.49 6.35 -4.66
C THR A 78 -6.46 5.95 -5.73
N PRO A 79 -6.02 6.88 -6.59
CA PRO A 79 -5.19 6.59 -7.77
C PRO A 79 -3.84 5.96 -7.43
N VAL A 80 -3.20 6.32 -6.31
CA VAL A 80 -1.91 5.77 -5.90
C VAL A 80 -2.06 4.32 -5.45
N ASN A 81 -3.05 4.02 -4.60
CA ASN A 81 -3.31 2.65 -4.20
C ASN A 81 -3.69 1.78 -5.40
N GLU A 82 -4.50 2.30 -6.34
CA GLU A 82 -4.85 1.58 -7.56
C GLU A 82 -3.62 1.30 -8.44
N ALA A 83 -2.76 2.31 -8.64
CA ALA A 83 -1.53 2.16 -9.40
C ALA A 83 -0.60 1.11 -8.76
N LEU A 84 -0.39 1.17 -7.44
CA LEU A 84 0.43 0.19 -6.71
C LEU A 84 -0.13 -1.23 -6.87
N THR A 85 -1.45 -1.41 -6.73
CA THR A 85 -2.10 -2.71 -6.94
C THR A 85 -1.86 -3.24 -8.36
N LEU A 86 -2.06 -2.41 -9.37
CA LEU A 86 -1.87 -2.80 -10.77
C LEU A 86 -0.41 -3.15 -11.09
N LEU A 87 0.55 -2.38 -10.57
CA LEU A 87 1.97 -2.62 -10.78
C LEU A 87 2.42 -3.94 -10.17
N VAL A 88 2.00 -4.25 -8.94
CA VAL A 88 2.35 -5.53 -8.29
C VAL A 88 1.66 -6.70 -8.98
N ARG A 89 0.39 -6.56 -9.40
CA ARG A 89 -0.30 -7.59 -10.21
C ARG A 89 0.41 -7.85 -11.53
N LEU A 90 0.83 -6.79 -12.22
CA LEU A 90 1.58 -6.89 -13.47
C LEU A 90 2.93 -7.59 -13.22
N ASN A 91 3.64 -7.20 -12.18
CA ASN A 91 4.89 -7.82 -11.79
C ASN A 91 4.70 -9.32 -11.50
N SER A 92 3.63 -9.72 -10.78
CA SER A 92 3.30 -11.11 -10.51
C SER A 92 3.07 -11.93 -11.78
N ARG A 93 2.42 -11.34 -12.79
CA ARG A 93 2.14 -11.99 -14.08
C ARG A 93 3.37 -12.14 -14.98
N LEU A 94 4.22 -11.12 -15.03
CA LEU A 94 5.37 -11.11 -15.94
C LEU A 94 6.52 -12.02 -15.51
N GLY A 95 6.48 -12.57 -14.29
CA GLY A 95 7.61 -13.26 -13.70
C GLY A 95 8.64 -12.25 -13.17
N TRP A 96 9.01 -12.36 -11.89
CA TRP A 96 10.02 -11.52 -11.28
C TRP A 96 11.35 -12.22 -11.50
N LYS A 97 12.24 -11.53 -12.20
CA LYS A 97 13.65 -11.89 -12.24
C LYS A 97 14.30 -11.15 -11.10
N ASP A 98 14.88 -11.91 -10.16
CA ASP A 98 15.58 -11.32 -9.02
C ASP A 98 16.66 -10.37 -9.57
N PRO A 99 16.61 -9.06 -9.26
CA PRO A 99 17.60 -8.11 -9.74
C PRO A 99 19.00 -8.34 -9.14
N ALA A 100 19.14 -9.27 -8.18
CA ALA A 100 20.43 -9.71 -7.65
C ALA A 100 21.06 -10.89 -8.45
N ILE A 101 20.43 -11.33 -9.55
CA ILE A 101 20.97 -12.31 -10.51
C ILE A 101 21.21 -11.63 -11.86
#